data_AF-A0A931M5D1-F1
#
_entry.id   AF-A0A931M5D1-F1
#
_cell.length_a   1.000
_cell.length_b   1.000
_cell.length_c   1.000
_cell.angle_alpha   90.00
_cell.angle_beta   90.00
_cell.angle_gamma   90.00
#
_symmetry.space_group_name_H-M   'P 1'
#
loop_
_entity.id
_entity.type
_entity.pdbx_description
1 polymer ?
#
loop_
_entity_poly.entity_id
_entity_poly.type
_entity_poly.pdbx_seq_one_letter_code
_entity_poly.pdbx_strand_id
1 'polypeptide(L)'
;MKTVAIKLAQSNPKVLITVGVVSIAGVWIGVAVYKSKITKRDQKAIAFFSELQRDIAPDSVGLVESNAFDIRYWENISKKIKKPMYLLTVASAKGYAKDIRDSWGTFNDDEDKIYSVFRALKDQVQVSQVAYQYYMDPKGDKINLIDDLKSRLSKEEVGQVLDIVKKLPQYRLGETSKK
;
A
#
# COMPACT_ATOMS: atom_id res chain seq x y z
N MET A 1 -39.04 17.26 52.78
CA MET A 1 -39.69 16.31 51.85
C MET A 1 -39.24 16.62 50.43
N LYS A 2 -38.13 16.04 50.00
CA LYS A 2 -37.61 16.20 48.64
C LYS A 2 -36.92 14.90 48.21
N THR A 3 -37.24 14.50 46.98
CA THR A 3 -36.42 13.78 46.00
C THR A 3 -36.10 12.29 46.21
N VAL A 4 -36.95 11.45 45.62
CA VAL A 4 -36.67 10.42 44.59
C VAL A 4 -35.31 9.71 44.69
N ALA A 5 -35.35 8.47 45.18
CA ALA A 5 -34.33 7.45 44.90
C ALA A 5 -34.92 6.47 43.87
N ILE A 6 -34.46 6.52 42.62
CA ILE A 6 -34.64 5.42 41.67
C ILE A 6 -33.32 4.66 41.66
N LYS A 7 -33.34 3.44 42.20
CA LYS A 7 -32.27 2.46 42.06
C LYS A 7 -32.84 1.25 41.33
N LEU A 8 -31.98 0.64 40.53
CA LEU A 8 -32.16 -0.56 39.70
C LEU A 8 -32.86 -0.34 38.36
N ALA A 9 -32.03 -0.04 37.36
CA ALA A 9 -32.21 -0.61 36.03
C ALA A 9 -30.96 -1.44 35.70
N GLN A 10 -31.20 -2.73 35.56
CA GLN A 10 -30.30 -3.74 35.02
C GLN A 10 -30.16 -3.52 33.50
N SER A 11 -29.05 -3.99 32.94
CA SER A 11 -28.72 -4.16 31.49
C SER A 11 -27.80 -3.11 30.81
N ASN A 12 -26.81 -3.69 30.13
CA ASN A 12 -25.65 -3.20 29.34
C ASN A 12 -25.97 -2.13 28.25
N PRO A 13 -25.00 -1.69 27.42
CA PRO A 13 -23.58 -1.36 27.62
C PRO A 13 -23.23 0.01 27.00
N LYS A 14 -22.46 0.89 27.66
CA LYS A 14 -21.79 2.01 26.96
C LYS A 14 -20.41 2.26 27.55
N VAL A 15 -19.40 1.87 26.78
CA VAL A 15 -17.99 2.23 26.94
C VAL A 15 -17.88 3.75 26.96
N LEU A 16 -17.42 4.29 28.09
CA LEU A 16 -17.02 5.68 28.25
C LEU A 16 -15.49 5.69 28.33
N ILE A 17 -14.81 5.99 27.23
CA ILE A 17 -13.36 6.23 27.22
C ILE A 17 -13.17 7.73 27.11
N THR A 18 -12.83 8.36 28.23
CA THR A 18 -12.36 9.74 28.26
C THR A 18 -10.85 9.74 28.44
N VAL A 19 -10.19 9.97 27.30
CA VAL A 19 -8.87 10.61 27.08
C VAL A 19 -7.65 10.02 27.78
N GLY A 20 -6.95 9.14 27.06
CA GLY A 20 -5.50 9.03 27.09
C GLY A 20 -4.97 9.32 25.68
N VAL A 21 -4.10 10.32 25.54
CA VAL A 21 -3.46 10.71 24.29
C VAL A 21 -2.65 9.53 23.75
N VAL A 22 -3.10 8.92 22.64
CA VAL A 22 -2.30 7.92 21.89
C VAL A 22 -1.70 8.63 20.68
N SER A 23 -0.40 8.89 20.82
CA SER A 23 0.53 9.32 19.78
C SER A 23 0.38 8.43 18.53
N ILE A 24 0.13 9.08 17.39
CA ILE A 24 0.32 8.59 16.01
C ILE A 24 0.00 7.09 15.83
N ALA A 25 -1.31 6.82 15.88
CA ALA A 25 -2.05 5.80 15.15
C ALA A 25 -1.22 4.65 14.54
N GLY A 26 -0.97 3.62 15.34
CA GLY A 26 -0.68 2.29 14.84
C GLY A 26 -1.78 1.85 13.87
N VAL A 27 -1.40 1.64 12.62
CA VAL A 27 -2.24 0.95 11.63
C VAL A 27 -2.44 -0.46 12.15
N TRP A 28 -3.65 -0.74 12.62
CA TRP A 28 -4.09 -2.10 12.91
C TRP A 28 -4.09 -2.90 11.61
N ILE A 29 -3.11 -3.78 11.44
CA ILE A 29 -3.10 -4.77 10.36
C ILE A 29 -4.16 -5.81 10.71
N GLY A 30 -5.41 -5.54 10.31
CA GLY A 30 -6.49 -6.51 10.34
C GLY A 30 -6.42 -7.39 9.10
N VAL A 31 -5.76 -8.56 9.19
CA VAL A 31 -5.94 -9.63 8.20
C VAL A 31 -6.95 -10.63 8.76
N ALA A 32 -8.18 -10.54 8.29
CA ALA A 32 -9.28 -11.46 8.55
C ALA A 32 -10.32 -11.23 7.43
N VAL A 33 -10.79 -12.16 6.60
CA VAL A 33 -10.68 -13.62 6.43
C VAL A 33 -11.08 -13.92 4.97
N TYR A 34 -10.38 -14.81 4.26
CA TYR A 34 -11.07 -15.76 3.39
C TYR A 34 -10.38 -17.13 3.41
N LYS A 35 -11.22 -18.17 3.51
CA LYS A 35 -10.89 -19.54 3.90
C LYS A 35 -10.12 -20.32 2.81
N SER A 36 -9.21 -21.17 3.30
CA SER A 36 -8.82 -22.48 2.76
C SER A 36 -7.89 -22.53 1.52
N LYS A 37 -6.60 -22.24 1.73
CA LYS A 37 -5.44 -23.12 1.37
C LYS A 37 -4.11 -22.46 1.75
N ILE A 38 -3.94 -22.10 3.02
CA ILE A 38 -2.65 -21.62 3.53
C ILE A 38 -1.74 -22.84 3.76
N THR A 39 -0.89 -23.13 2.77
CA THR A 39 0.20 -24.11 2.89
C THR A 39 1.45 -23.35 3.28
N LYS A 40 2.17 -23.79 4.33
CA LYS A 40 3.59 -23.60 4.78
C LYS A 40 4.50 -22.44 4.24
N ARG A 41 4.01 -21.54 3.40
CA ARG A 41 4.67 -20.44 2.68
C ARG A 41 4.62 -19.17 3.52
N ASP A 42 3.57 -18.99 4.31
CA ASP A 42 3.36 -17.81 5.17
C ASP A 42 4.44 -17.65 6.25
N GLN A 43 4.94 -18.75 6.83
CA GLN A 43 6.01 -18.68 7.83
C GLN A 43 7.33 -18.18 7.23
N LYS A 44 7.59 -18.50 5.95
CA LYS A 44 8.78 -18.02 5.23
C LYS A 44 8.59 -16.58 4.74
N ALA A 45 7.37 -16.19 4.37
CA ALA A 45 7.03 -14.82 3.97
C ALA A 45 7.16 -13.85 5.15
N ILE A 46 6.57 -14.17 6.31
CA ILE A 46 6.68 -13.33 7.52
C ILE A 46 8.15 -13.20 7.95
N ALA A 47 8.90 -14.30 7.95
CA ALA A 47 10.33 -14.28 8.28
C ALA A 47 11.20 -13.51 7.25
N PHE A 48 10.78 -13.45 5.99
CA PHE A 48 11.46 -12.64 4.97
C PHE A 48 11.18 -11.17 5.07
N PHE A 49 9.92 -10.81 5.30
CA PHE A 49 9.58 -9.42 5.47
C PHE A 49 10.29 -8.89 6.71
N SER A 50 10.40 -9.67 7.78
CA SER A 50 11.24 -9.29 8.93
C SER A 50 12.74 -9.28 8.62
N GLU A 51 13.26 -10.16 7.76
CA GLU A 51 14.68 -10.18 7.37
C GLU A 51 15.06 -9.07 6.39
N LEU A 52 14.21 -8.75 5.41
CA LEU A 52 14.37 -7.56 4.57
C LEU A 52 14.27 -6.28 5.40
N GLN A 53 13.43 -6.25 6.44
CA GLN A 53 13.42 -5.14 7.41
C GLN A 53 14.73 -5.06 8.21
N ARG A 54 15.38 -6.20 8.47
CA ARG A 54 16.62 -6.29 9.26
C ARG A 54 17.88 -5.91 8.48
N ASP A 55 17.99 -6.31 7.21
CA ASP A 55 19.18 -6.07 6.37
C ASP A 55 19.25 -4.66 5.77
N ILE A 56 18.20 -3.84 5.93
CA ILE A 56 18.09 -2.50 5.32
C ILE A 56 18.52 -1.36 6.27
N ALA A 57 18.44 -1.56 7.60
CA ALA A 57 19.23 -0.91 8.67
C ALA A 57 18.52 -1.16 10.03
N PRO A 58 19.27 -1.43 11.13
CA PRO A 58 18.68 -1.74 12.44
C PRO A 58 17.88 -0.59 13.09
N ASP A 59 17.97 0.63 12.54
CA ASP A 59 17.19 1.81 12.98
C ASP A 59 16.21 2.33 11.92
N SER A 60 16.01 1.59 10.81
CA SER A 60 15.07 2.00 9.76
C SER A 60 13.76 1.26 9.86
N VAL A 61 12.67 2.00 9.68
CA VAL A 61 11.28 1.58 9.83
C VAL A 61 10.88 0.78 8.59
N GLY A 62 11.54 -0.35 8.43
CA GLY A 62 11.29 -1.49 7.57
C GLY A 62 10.17 -1.43 6.53
N LEU A 63 10.51 -1.14 5.26
CA LEU A 63 9.88 -1.62 4.01
C LEU A 63 8.38 -1.38 3.78
N VAL A 64 7.75 -0.75 4.75
CA VAL A 64 6.63 0.19 4.60
C VAL A 64 7.16 1.52 4.01
N GLU A 65 8.48 1.70 3.87
CA GLU A 65 9.13 2.96 3.52
C GLU A 65 9.38 3.23 2.03
N SER A 66 9.03 2.32 1.11
CA SER A 66 8.83 2.78 -0.27
C SER A 66 7.44 3.40 -0.36
N ASN A 67 7.37 4.69 -0.05
CA ASN A 67 6.18 5.51 -0.28
C ASN A 67 5.67 5.42 -1.74
N ALA A 68 6.45 4.83 -2.65
CA ALA A 68 6.06 4.50 -4.02
C ALA A 68 4.70 3.80 -4.13
N PHE A 69 4.32 2.94 -3.18
CA PHE A 69 3.01 2.27 -3.21
C PHE A 69 1.91 3.01 -2.44
N ASP A 70 2.23 4.07 -1.70
CA ASP A 70 1.23 4.94 -1.10
C ASP A 70 0.50 5.70 -2.21
N ILE A 71 -0.82 5.52 -2.28
CA ILE A 71 -1.70 6.13 -3.28
C ILE A 71 -1.68 7.67 -3.27
N ARG A 72 -1.15 8.29 -2.20
CA ARG A 72 -1.04 9.75 -2.02
C ARG A 72 0.39 10.27 -2.12
N TYR A 73 1.39 9.42 -2.27
CA TYR A 73 2.79 9.87 -2.30
C TYR A 73 3.07 10.90 -3.41
N TRP A 74 2.57 10.66 -4.62
CA TRP A 74 2.72 11.61 -5.73
C TRP A 74 2.14 13.00 -5.39
N GLU A 75 1.00 13.04 -4.70
CA GLU A 75 0.32 14.29 -4.28
C GLU A 75 1.16 15.01 -3.21
N ASN A 76 1.65 14.26 -2.21
CA ASN A 76 2.44 14.78 -1.11
C ASN A 76 3.78 15.38 -1.58
N ILE A 77 4.47 14.68 -2.49
CA ILE A 77 5.72 15.17 -3.08
C ILE A 77 5.49 16.40 -3.95
N SER A 78 4.43 16.40 -4.77
CA SER A 78 4.08 17.56 -5.61
C SER A 78 3.87 18.82 -4.77
N LYS A 79 3.14 18.70 -3.64
CA LYS A 79 2.91 19.81 -2.70
C LYS A 79 4.19 20.28 -2.01
N LYS A 80 5.11 19.37 -1.70
CA LYS A 80 6.36 19.66 -1.01
C LYS A 80 7.37 20.40 -1.90
N ILE A 81 7.60 19.88 -3.11
CA ILE A 81 8.68 20.38 -3.99
C ILE A 81 8.26 21.67 -4.70
N LYS A 82 6.97 21.86 -5.00
CA LYS A 82 6.43 23.04 -5.71
C LYS A 82 7.13 23.33 -7.06
N LYS A 83 7.76 22.31 -7.66
CA LYS A 83 8.36 22.36 -9.00
C LYS A 83 7.61 21.38 -9.91
N PRO A 84 7.56 21.62 -11.23
CA PRO A 84 7.01 20.65 -12.16
C PRO A 84 7.77 19.32 -12.05
N MET A 85 7.05 18.22 -12.24
CA MET A 85 7.59 16.86 -12.22
C MET A 85 7.08 16.08 -13.43
N TYR A 86 7.86 15.10 -13.89
CA TYR A 86 7.43 14.20 -14.95
C TYR A 86 6.43 13.17 -14.41
N LEU A 87 5.15 13.50 -14.53
CA LEU A 87 4.05 12.62 -14.13
C LEU A 87 3.55 11.77 -15.30
N LEU A 88 3.01 10.60 -14.99
CA LEU A 88 2.17 9.87 -15.94
C LEU A 88 0.90 10.67 -16.24
N THR A 89 0.42 10.56 -17.48
CA THR A 89 -0.96 10.93 -17.79
C THR A 89 -1.92 9.99 -17.06
N VAL A 90 -3.15 10.44 -16.79
CA VAL A 90 -4.18 9.59 -16.17
C VAL A 90 -4.44 8.34 -17.01
N ALA A 91 -4.45 8.46 -18.34
CA ALA A 91 -4.65 7.35 -19.25
C ALA A 91 -3.52 6.31 -19.13
N SER A 92 -2.26 6.75 -19.11
CA SER A 92 -1.10 5.86 -18.94
C SER A 92 -1.12 5.15 -17.58
N ALA A 93 -1.39 5.89 -16.50
CA ALA A 93 -1.47 5.30 -15.15
C ALA A 93 -2.60 4.27 -15.03
N LYS A 94 -3.77 4.53 -15.65
CA LYS A 94 -4.87 3.56 -15.76
C LYS A 94 -4.49 2.35 -16.60
N GLY A 95 -3.79 2.54 -17.71
CA GLY A 95 -3.29 1.47 -18.56
C GLY A 95 -2.41 0.50 -17.78
N TYR A 96 -1.39 1.02 -17.09
CA TYR A 96 -0.52 0.19 -16.24
C TYR A 96 -1.27 -0.51 -15.11
N ALA A 97 -2.20 0.18 -14.44
CA ALA A 97 -3.01 -0.44 -13.38
C ALA A 97 -3.88 -1.58 -13.93
N LYS A 98 -4.46 -1.39 -15.12
CA LYS A 98 -5.22 -2.42 -15.81
C LYS A 98 -4.33 -3.59 -16.22
N ASP A 99 -3.14 -3.33 -16.74
CA ASP A 99 -2.21 -4.39 -17.14
C ASP A 99 -1.83 -5.29 -15.97
N ILE A 100 -1.57 -4.71 -14.79
CA ILE A 100 -1.35 -5.47 -13.56
C ILE A 100 -2.59 -6.30 -13.22
N ARG A 101 -3.79 -5.70 -13.25
CA ARG A 101 -5.02 -6.40 -12.89
C ARG A 101 -5.37 -7.54 -13.83
N ASP A 102 -5.17 -7.33 -15.13
CA ASP A 102 -5.38 -8.35 -16.16
C ASP A 102 -4.35 -9.49 -16.08
N SER A 103 -3.24 -9.28 -15.37
CA SER A 103 -2.23 -10.32 -15.13
C SER A 103 -2.70 -11.32 -14.08
N TRP A 104 -3.77 -11.01 -13.34
CA TRP A 104 -4.37 -11.92 -12.38
C TRP A 104 -5.26 -12.94 -13.07
N GLY A 105 -4.84 -14.20 -13.05
CA GLY A 105 -5.58 -15.30 -13.64
C GLY A 105 -6.42 -16.05 -12.61
N THR A 106 -7.30 -16.92 -13.11
CA THR A 106 -8.06 -17.85 -12.25
C THR A 106 -7.23 -19.07 -11.86
N PHE A 107 -6.25 -19.44 -12.69
CA PHE A 107 -5.44 -20.65 -12.51
C PHE A 107 -3.95 -20.36 -12.31
N ASN A 108 -3.40 -19.43 -13.09
CA ASN A 108 -2.03 -18.94 -12.97
C ASN A 108 -2.03 -17.42 -13.21
N ASP A 109 -1.19 -16.71 -12.47
CA ASP A 109 -0.95 -15.28 -12.70
C ASP A 109 0.16 -15.09 -13.76
N ASP A 110 0.25 -13.89 -14.33
CA ASP A 110 1.29 -13.48 -15.28
C ASP A 110 2.25 -12.51 -14.58
N GLU A 111 3.14 -13.08 -13.76
CA GLU A 111 4.08 -12.31 -12.94
C GLU A 111 5.06 -11.51 -13.81
N ASP A 112 5.44 -12.06 -14.97
CA ASP A 112 6.32 -11.40 -15.94
C ASP A 112 5.70 -10.11 -16.49
N LYS A 113 4.40 -10.13 -16.80
CA LYS A 113 3.68 -8.92 -17.21
C LYS A 113 3.66 -7.87 -16.09
N ILE A 114 3.48 -8.29 -14.84
CA ILE A 114 3.53 -7.38 -13.68
C ILE A 114 4.92 -6.74 -13.57
N TYR A 115 5.99 -7.54 -13.67
CA TYR A 115 7.35 -7.02 -13.64
C TYR A 115 7.63 -6.07 -14.79
N SER A 116 7.11 -6.37 -15.99
CA SER A 116 7.27 -5.51 -17.16
C SER A 116 6.66 -4.11 -16.93
N VAL A 117 5.51 -4.03 -16.27
CA VAL A 117 4.88 -2.76 -15.88
C VAL A 117 5.80 -1.98 -14.97
N PHE A 118 6.28 -2.58 -13.88
CA PHE A 118 7.17 -1.87 -12.94
C PHE A 118 8.50 -1.45 -13.56
N ARG A 119 9.06 -2.24 -14.49
CA ARG A 119 10.29 -1.88 -15.23
C ARG A 119 10.06 -0.73 -16.22
N ALA A 120 8.84 -0.54 -16.70
CA ALA A 120 8.51 0.55 -17.61
C ALA A 120 8.47 1.91 -16.89
N LEU A 121 8.08 1.92 -15.62
CA LEU A 121 8.01 3.12 -14.78
C LEU A 121 9.40 3.72 -14.56
N LYS A 122 9.45 5.05 -14.43
CA LYS A 122 10.71 5.80 -14.42
C LYS A 122 11.13 6.35 -13.07
N ASP A 123 10.19 6.44 -12.13
CA ASP A 123 10.42 6.92 -10.77
C ASP A 123 9.32 6.42 -9.82
N GLN A 124 9.55 6.54 -8.52
CA GLN A 124 8.64 6.08 -7.48
C GLN A 124 7.32 6.89 -7.43
N VAL A 125 7.33 8.13 -7.91
CA VAL A 125 6.11 8.93 -8.07
C VAL A 125 5.16 8.28 -9.09
N GLN A 126 5.68 7.77 -10.20
CA GLN A 126 4.86 7.06 -11.20
C GLN A 126 4.27 5.76 -10.64
N VAL A 127 5.01 5.03 -9.79
CA VAL A 127 4.49 3.85 -9.07
C VAL A 127 3.28 4.24 -8.21
N SER A 128 3.36 5.39 -7.53
CA SER A 128 2.27 5.89 -6.67
C SER A 128 1.04 6.27 -7.50
N GLN A 129 1.23 6.85 -8.68
CA GLN A 129 0.12 7.13 -9.60
C GLN A 129 -0.55 5.83 -10.08
N VAL A 130 0.22 4.78 -10.38
CA VAL A 130 -0.33 3.47 -10.76
C VAL A 130 -1.06 2.82 -9.58
N ALA A 131 -0.49 2.84 -8.38
CA ALA A 131 -1.12 2.33 -7.16
C ALA A 131 -2.46 3.03 -6.87
N TYR A 132 -2.51 4.36 -7.05
CA TYR A 132 -3.75 5.12 -6.93
C TYR A 132 -4.80 4.68 -7.96
N GLN A 133 -4.43 4.55 -9.25
CA GLN A 133 -5.38 4.11 -10.28
C GLN A 133 -5.84 2.66 -10.05
N TYR A 134 -4.96 1.79 -9.57
CA TYR A 134 -5.27 0.41 -9.21
C TYR A 134 -6.35 0.33 -8.12
N TYR A 135 -6.17 1.13 -7.06
CA TYR A 135 -7.15 1.25 -5.98
C TYR A 135 -8.45 1.92 -6.44
N MET A 136 -8.37 2.89 -7.36
CA MET A 136 -9.52 3.64 -7.85
C MET A 136 -10.35 2.91 -8.90
N ASP A 137 -9.81 1.90 -9.57
CA ASP A 137 -10.52 1.16 -10.61
C ASP A 137 -11.83 0.57 -10.06
N PRO A 138 -12.99 0.88 -10.68
CA PRO A 138 -14.30 0.41 -10.23
C PRO A 138 -14.49 -1.11 -10.37
N LYS A 139 -13.65 -1.79 -11.15
CA LYS A 139 -13.73 -3.25 -11.35
C LYS A 139 -13.04 -4.08 -10.26
N GLY A 140 -12.35 -3.45 -9.30
CA GLY A 140 -11.66 -4.16 -8.22
C GLY A 140 -12.15 -3.78 -6.84
N ASP A 141 -11.79 -4.60 -5.87
CA ASP A 141 -12.29 -4.56 -4.49
C ASP A 141 -11.69 -3.46 -3.61
N LYS A 142 -11.29 -2.32 -4.19
CA LYS A 142 -10.61 -1.22 -3.47
C LYS A 142 -9.44 -1.73 -2.62
N ILE A 143 -8.63 -2.62 -3.17
CA ILE A 143 -7.42 -3.13 -2.54
C ILE A 143 -6.21 -2.29 -2.96
N ASN A 144 -5.31 -2.00 -2.02
CA ASN A 144 -4.05 -1.33 -2.36
C ASN A 144 -3.20 -2.27 -3.19
N LEU A 145 -2.48 -1.72 -4.17
CA LEU A 145 -1.64 -2.51 -5.08
C LEU A 145 -0.61 -3.38 -4.32
N ILE A 146 0.06 -2.83 -3.31
CA ILE A 146 1.05 -3.59 -2.53
C ILE A 146 0.43 -4.74 -1.73
N ASP A 147 -0.80 -4.57 -1.26
CA ASP A 147 -1.51 -5.60 -0.50
C ASP A 147 -2.00 -6.72 -1.43
N ASP A 148 -2.48 -6.37 -2.62
CA ASP A 148 -2.89 -7.34 -3.64
C ASP A 148 -1.70 -8.17 -4.12
N LEU A 149 -0.57 -7.51 -4.43
CA LEU A 149 0.69 -8.18 -4.78
C LEU A 149 1.10 -9.18 -3.69
N LYS A 150 1.07 -8.79 -2.41
CA LYS A 150 1.41 -9.68 -1.28
C LYS A 150 0.44 -10.84 -1.10
N SER A 151 -0.82 -10.66 -1.50
CA SER A 151 -1.85 -11.68 -1.36
C SER A 151 -1.81 -12.74 -2.47
N ARG A 152 -1.33 -12.36 -3.66
CA ARG A 152 -1.33 -13.21 -4.86
C ARG A 152 0.03 -13.80 -5.18
N LEU A 153 1.08 -12.98 -5.06
CA LEU A 153 2.43 -13.39 -5.40
C LEU A 153 3.11 -14.11 -4.23
N SER A 154 4.01 -15.02 -4.57
CA SER A 154 4.98 -15.56 -3.63
C SER A 154 5.94 -14.48 -3.14
N LYS A 155 6.65 -14.82 -2.06
CA LYS A 155 7.64 -13.97 -1.42
C LYS A 155 8.74 -13.51 -2.40
N GLU A 156 9.27 -14.45 -3.17
CA GLU A 156 10.35 -14.20 -4.13
C GLU A 156 9.88 -13.24 -5.22
N GLU A 157 8.64 -13.39 -5.69
CA GLU A 157 8.02 -12.58 -6.73
C GLU A 157 7.72 -11.16 -6.26
N VAL A 158 7.21 -10.99 -5.02
CA VAL A 158 7.09 -9.66 -4.39
C VAL A 158 8.47 -9.02 -4.25
N GLY A 159 9.48 -9.80 -3.86
CA GLY A 159 10.87 -9.36 -3.79
C GLY A 159 11.37 -8.76 -5.09
N GLN A 160 11.09 -9.40 -6.24
CA GLN A 160 11.46 -8.90 -7.55
C GLN A 160 10.80 -7.54 -7.88
N VAL A 161 9.50 -7.38 -7.56
CA VAL A 161 8.81 -6.08 -7.72
C VAL A 161 9.48 -5.00 -6.89
N LEU A 162 9.74 -5.30 -5.61
CA LEU A 162 10.35 -4.33 -4.70
C LEU A 162 11.78 -3.97 -5.13
N ASP A 163 12.55 -4.92 -5.64
CA ASP A 163 13.90 -4.68 -6.17
C ASP A 163 13.89 -3.79 -7.42
N ILE A 164 12.88 -3.94 -8.29
CA ILE A 164 12.69 -3.04 -9.43
C ILE A 164 12.38 -1.62 -8.92
N VAL A 165 11.41 -1.49 -8.02
CA VAL A 165 10.96 -0.18 -7.51
C VAL A 165 12.05 0.53 -6.69
N LYS A 166 12.83 -0.20 -5.89
CA LYS A 166 13.93 0.36 -5.08
C LYS A 166 15.03 0.99 -5.93
N LYS A 167 15.24 0.49 -7.16
CA LYS A 167 16.22 1.03 -8.12
C LYS A 167 15.72 2.31 -8.80
N LEU A 168 14.44 2.63 -8.71
CA LEU A 168 13.87 3.84 -9.31
C LEU A 168 14.21 5.07 -8.45
N PRO A 169 14.56 6.22 -9.07
CA PRO A 169 14.69 7.48 -8.35
C PRO A 169 13.34 7.86 -7.70
N GLN A 170 13.38 8.64 -6.61
CA GLN A 170 12.16 9.04 -5.89
C GLN A 170 11.19 9.83 -6.78
N TYR A 171 11.71 10.78 -7.54
CA TYR A 171 10.95 11.62 -8.48
C TYR A 171 11.90 12.19 -9.54
N ARG A 172 11.33 12.69 -10.63
CA ARG A 172 12.07 13.43 -11.67
C ARG A 172 11.44 14.79 -11.87
N LEU A 173 12.26 15.84 -11.77
CA LEU A 173 11.84 17.22 -12.02
C LEU A 173 11.57 17.42 -13.51
N GLY A 174 10.46 18.07 -13.83
CA GLY A 174 10.13 18.52 -15.17
C GLY A 174 10.80 19.85 -15.48
N GLU A 175 10.81 20.21 -16.76
CA GLU A 175 11.30 21.51 -17.19
C GLU A 175 10.41 22.63 -16.63
N THR A 176 11.03 23.60 -15.96
CA THR A 176 10.36 24.86 -15.63
C THR A 176 10.21 25.64 -16.93
N SER A 177 8.98 25.84 -17.41
CA SER A 177 8.72 26.76 -18.51
C SER A 177 9.35 28.11 -18.16
N LYS A 178 10.44 28.47 -18.87
CA LYS A 178 11.02 29.81 -18.80
C LYS A 178 9.99 30.72 -19.45
N LYS A 179 9.23 31.45 -18.62
CA LYS A 179 8.43 32.58 -19.08
C LYS A 179 9.34 33.72 -19.49
#